data_AF-S7HG22-F1
#
_entry.id   AF-S7HG22-F1
#
_cell.length_a   1.000
_cell.length_b   1.000
_cell.length_c   1.000
_cell.angle_alpha   90.00
_cell.angle_beta   90.00
_cell.angle_gamma   90.00
#
_symmetry.space_group_name_H-M   'P 1'
#
loop_
_entity.id
_entity.type
_entity.pdbx_description
1 polymer ?
#
loop_
_entity_poly.entity_id
_entity_poly.type
_entity_poly.pdbx_seq_one_letter_code
_entity_poly.pdbx_strand_id
1 'polypeptide(L)'
;MFFPKLDKQSLTDGIVIPQMVKVHQSFPHKDLDDPVGTLKQQLLALDEKTTASLPGKRIGITAGSRGLPHYKEIMKALCDQLKAWGAKPFVFPAMGSHAGATAEGQKAHLAQFGINEDYLGVPVLSTMDVVEVATLDDGFPVYCDKNAYEADGIILFNKIKPHTHFKYKHESGLLKMICIGCGKHKGASTFHGRGYDAFGPNLERVSKAFLQHVNVVFSVGMVQSPSDDIAALEVIPTDKFFERDAALQTMAKAEMPRLNDCPTSTSSS
;
A
#
# COMPACT_ATOMS: atom_id res chain seq x y z
N MET A 1 16.42 -16.74 35.23
CA MET A 1 17.56 -15.91 34.77
C MET A 1 17.49 -14.59 35.52
N PHE A 2 18.47 -14.32 36.38
CA PHE A 2 18.69 -12.99 36.93
C PHE A 2 19.54 -12.23 35.92
N PHE A 3 18.99 -11.21 35.28
CA PHE A 3 19.81 -10.28 34.49
C PHE A 3 20.51 -9.34 35.48
N PRO A 4 21.85 -9.20 35.42
CA PRO A 4 22.54 -8.23 36.24
C PRO A 4 22.01 -6.82 35.92
N LYS A 5 21.87 -5.98 36.94
CA LYS A 5 21.57 -4.55 36.73
C LYS A 5 22.69 -3.98 35.86
N LEU A 6 22.32 -3.48 34.69
CA LEU A 6 23.24 -2.72 33.83
C LEU A 6 23.65 -1.46 34.59
N ASP A 7 24.89 -1.44 35.08
CA ASP A 7 25.54 -0.26 35.64
C ASP A 7 25.98 0.64 34.47
N LYS A 8 25.02 1.34 33.88
CA LYS A 8 25.26 2.35 32.85
C LYS A 8 25.11 3.71 33.49
N GLN A 9 26.16 4.53 33.43
CA GLN A 9 26.06 5.97 33.68
C GLN A 9 24.92 6.55 32.83
N SER A 10 24.14 7.45 33.42
CA SER A 10 23.05 8.09 32.71
C SER A 10 23.63 8.89 31.54
N LEU A 11 23.20 8.58 30.32
CA LEU A 11 23.58 9.35 29.12
C LEU A 11 23.01 10.77 29.13
N THR A 12 22.27 11.14 30.18
CA THR A 12 21.68 12.46 30.37
C THR A 12 22.33 13.25 31.53
N ASP A 13 23.40 12.73 32.14
CA ASP A 13 24.13 13.49 33.17
C ASP A 13 24.69 14.78 32.58
N GLY A 14 24.25 15.92 33.12
CA GLY A 14 24.60 17.26 32.61
C GLY A 14 23.72 17.79 31.47
N ILE A 15 22.75 17.00 30.97
CA ILE A 15 21.78 17.48 29.99
C ILE A 15 20.61 18.17 30.70
N VAL A 16 20.50 19.49 30.52
CA VAL A 16 19.32 20.25 30.94
C VAL A 16 18.23 20.05 29.88
N ILE A 17 17.21 19.27 30.22
CA ILE A 17 16.03 19.12 29.35
C ILE A 17 15.27 20.45 29.35
N PRO A 18 14.89 21.00 28.18
CA PRO A 18 14.10 22.23 28.13
C PRO A 18 12.76 22.05 28.84
N GLN A 19 12.08 23.15 29.15
CA GLN A 19 10.76 23.10 29.75
C GLN A 19 9.80 22.28 28.85
N MET A 20 9.39 21.12 29.34
CA MET A 20 8.43 20.27 28.65
C MET A 20 7.02 20.67 29.04
N VAL A 21 6.14 20.79 28.05
CA VAL A 21 4.70 21.01 28.26
C VAL A 21 3.92 19.75 27.91
N LYS A 22 2.87 19.45 28.66
CA LYS A 22 1.95 18.36 28.31
C LYS A 22 1.00 18.86 27.22
N VAL A 23 0.93 18.12 26.12
CA VAL A 23 -0.05 18.34 25.05
C VAL A 23 -1.02 17.17 25.07
N HIS A 24 -2.31 17.47 25.05
CA HIS A 24 -3.38 16.49 24.88
C HIS A 24 -4.00 16.68 23.50
N GLN A 25 -4.03 15.62 22.70
CA GLN A 25 -4.70 15.60 21.41
C GLN A 25 -5.77 14.51 21.43
N SER A 26 -6.97 14.88 21.00
CA SER A 26 -8.05 13.92 20.74
C SER A 26 -8.05 13.59 19.26
N PHE A 27 -8.12 12.31 18.96
CA PHE A 27 -8.19 11.79 17.60
C PHE A 27 -9.62 11.38 17.27
N PRO A 28 -10.05 11.51 16.00
CA PRO A 28 -11.21 10.77 15.53
C PRO A 28 -10.98 9.29 15.83
N HIS A 29 -11.95 8.64 16.46
CA HIS A 29 -11.90 7.21 16.75
C HIS A 29 -13.04 6.54 16.00
N LYS A 30 -12.94 6.50 14.67
CA LYS A 30 -13.92 5.84 13.82
C LYS A 30 -13.24 4.78 12.96
N ASP A 31 -13.27 3.56 13.49
CA ASP A 31 -12.84 2.36 12.79
C ASP A 31 -14.05 1.70 12.12
N LEU A 32 -13.80 0.86 11.12
CA LEU A 32 -14.82 -0.03 10.58
C LEU A 32 -15.06 -1.18 11.56
N ASP A 33 -16.32 -1.40 11.93
CA ASP A 33 -16.69 -2.50 12.84
C ASP A 33 -16.38 -3.88 12.24
N ASP A 34 -16.56 -4.04 10.92
CA ASP A 34 -16.22 -5.26 10.18
C ASP A 34 -15.59 -4.91 8.83
N PRO A 35 -14.24 -4.78 8.76
CA PRO A 35 -13.54 -4.51 7.52
C PRO A 35 -13.71 -5.63 6.46
N VAL A 36 -13.82 -6.89 6.89
CA VAL A 36 -13.98 -8.04 5.99
C VAL A 36 -15.38 -8.06 5.38
N GLY A 37 -16.41 -7.82 6.20
CA GLY A 37 -17.79 -7.63 5.74
C GLY A 37 -17.91 -6.44 4.79
N THR A 38 -17.28 -5.32 5.12
CA THR A 38 -17.23 -4.12 4.26
C THR A 38 -16.62 -4.44 2.89
N LEU A 39 -15.48 -5.15 2.86
CA LEU A 39 -14.85 -5.59 1.62
C LEU A 39 -15.81 -6.45 0.79
N LYS A 40 -16.43 -7.47 1.40
CA LYS A 40 -17.36 -8.37 0.70
C LYS A 40 -18.53 -7.61 0.11
N GLN A 41 -19.13 -6.69 0.87
CA GLN A 41 -20.23 -5.85 0.38
C GLN A 41 -19.82 -5.03 -0.84
N GLN A 42 -18.66 -4.39 -0.80
CA GLN A 42 -18.18 -3.57 -1.92
C GLN A 42 -17.76 -4.41 -3.13
N LEU A 43 -17.19 -5.61 -2.92
CA LEU A 43 -16.90 -6.55 -4.01
C LEU A 43 -18.18 -6.98 -4.73
N LEU A 44 -19.26 -7.24 -3.99
CA LEU A 44 -20.57 -7.59 -4.57
C LEU A 44 -21.24 -6.41 -5.30
N ALA A 45 -20.80 -5.18 -5.04
CA ALA A 45 -21.28 -3.98 -5.72
C ALA A 45 -20.48 -3.62 -6.98
N LEU A 46 -19.41 -4.37 -7.31
CA LEU A 46 -18.71 -4.21 -8.58
C LEU A 46 -19.65 -4.48 -9.76
N ASP A 47 -19.41 -3.79 -10.87
CA ASP A 47 -20.23 -3.92 -12.05
C ASP A 47 -20.15 -5.35 -12.64
N GLU A 48 -21.27 -5.77 -13.26
CA GLU A 48 -21.41 -7.10 -13.83
C GLU A 48 -20.37 -7.37 -14.93
N LYS A 49 -20.00 -6.35 -15.72
CA LYS A 49 -19.01 -6.51 -16.78
C LYS A 49 -17.65 -6.89 -16.21
N THR A 50 -17.22 -6.26 -15.11
CA THR A 50 -15.98 -6.60 -14.41
C THR A 50 -16.02 -8.05 -13.92
N THR A 51 -17.05 -8.44 -13.17
CA THR A 51 -17.14 -9.78 -12.56
C THR A 51 -17.34 -10.90 -13.59
N ALA A 52 -18.18 -10.69 -14.61
CA ALA A 52 -18.41 -11.65 -15.70
C ALA A 52 -17.17 -11.88 -16.58
N SER A 53 -16.19 -10.97 -16.54
CA SER A 53 -14.95 -11.12 -17.28
C SER A 53 -13.93 -12.03 -16.61
N LEU A 54 -14.13 -12.43 -15.34
CA LEU A 54 -13.14 -13.14 -14.52
C LEU A 54 -13.10 -14.68 -14.61
N PRO A 55 -14.18 -15.41 -14.97
CA PRO A 55 -14.14 -16.86 -15.01
C PRO A 55 -12.95 -17.42 -15.83
N GLY A 56 -12.23 -18.37 -15.25
CA GLY A 56 -11.07 -19.04 -15.86
C GLY A 56 -9.76 -18.24 -15.86
N LYS A 57 -9.83 -16.92 -15.65
CA LYS A 57 -8.66 -16.01 -15.70
C LYS A 57 -7.76 -16.16 -14.48
N ARG A 58 -6.46 -16.07 -14.71
CA ARG A 58 -5.43 -16.02 -13.67
C ARG A 58 -5.26 -14.57 -13.19
N ILE A 59 -5.56 -14.29 -11.93
CA ILE A 59 -5.60 -12.93 -11.38
C ILE A 59 -4.58 -12.77 -10.25
N GLY A 60 -3.64 -11.84 -10.41
CA GLY A 60 -2.65 -11.53 -9.39
C GLY A 60 -3.15 -10.50 -8.38
N ILE A 61 -2.78 -10.64 -7.10
CA ILE A 61 -3.07 -9.64 -6.06
C ILE A 61 -1.76 -9.17 -5.43
N THR A 62 -1.54 -7.86 -5.38
CA THR A 62 -0.32 -7.32 -4.75
C THR A 62 -0.37 -7.48 -3.24
N ALA A 63 0.76 -7.86 -2.63
CA ALA A 63 0.94 -7.82 -1.18
C ALA A 63 2.15 -6.96 -0.79
N GLY A 64 1.92 -5.97 0.08
CA GLY A 64 2.92 -5.03 0.55
C GLY A 64 3.69 -5.52 1.79
N SER A 65 4.81 -4.86 2.07
CA SER A 65 5.71 -5.20 3.19
C SER A 65 5.29 -4.62 4.54
N ARG A 66 4.33 -3.70 4.54
CA ARG A 66 3.86 -3.03 5.75
C ARG A 66 2.64 -3.79 6.24
N GLY A 67 2.69 -4.25 7.49
CA GLY A 67 1.56 -4.87 8.16
C GLY A 67 0.32 -3.96 8.11
N LEU A 68 -0.82 -4.63 8.12
CA LEU A 68 -2.15 -4.04 8.13
C LEU A 68 -2.96 -4.76 9.21
N PRO A 69 -3.83 -4.05 9.93
CA PRO A 69 -4.90 -4.71 10.68
C PRO A 69 -5.70 -5.63 9.74
N HIS A 70 -6.06 -6.82 10.23
CA HIS A 70 -6.85 -7.82 9.49
C HIS A 70 -6.26 -8.27 8.13
N TYR A 71 -4.95 -8.14 7.92
CA TYR A 71 -4.35 -8.32 6.59
C TYR A 71 -4.67 -9.69 5.97
N LYS A 72 -4.40 -10.77 6.71
CA LYS A 72 -4.61 -12.12 6.18
C LYS A 72 -6.09 -12.40 5.95
N GLU A 73 -6.98 -11.93 6.82
CA GLU A 73 -8.43 -12.10 6.69
C GLU A 73 -9.00 -11.38 5.47
N ILE A 74 -8.58 -10.14 5.24
CA ILE A 74 -8.96 -9.33 4.07
C ILE A 74 -8.41 -9.95 2.78
N MET A 75 -7.13 -10.34 2.77
CA MET A 75 -6.53 -11.00 1.61
C MET A 75 -7.24 -12.32 1.30
N LYS A 76 -7.53 -13.13 2.33
CA LYS A 76 -8.28 -14.38 2.19
C LYS A 76 -9.67 -14.14 1.62
N ALA A 77 -10.40 -13.15 2.14
CA ALA A 77 -11.74 -12.81 1.64
C ALA A 77 -11.71 -12.37 0.17
N LEU A 78 -10.70 -11.60 -0.24
CA LEU A 78 -10.49 -11.21 -1.63
C LEU A 78 -10.21 -12.43 -2.52
N CYS A 79 -9.31 -13.33 -2.09
CA CYS A 79 -9.01 -14.57 -2.81
C CYS A 79 -10.24 -15.48 -2.93
N ASP A 80 -11.00 -15.66 -1.84
CA ASP A 80 -12.20 -16.50 -1.81
C ASP A 80 -13.30 -15.95 -2.72
N GLN A 81 -13.48 -14.62 -2.76
CA GLN A 81 -14.45 -14.00 -3.66
C GLN A 81 -14.05 -14.16 -5.14
N LEU A 82 -12.77 -14.02 -5.48
CA LEU A 82 -12.28 -14.25 -6.84
C LEU A 82 -12.49 -15.70 -7.29
N LYS A 83 -12.26 -16.68 -6.40
CA LYS A 83 -12.58 -18.09 -6.66
C LYS A 83 -14.08 -18.30 -6.87
N ALA A 84 -14.93 -17.63 -6.09
CA ALA A 84 -16.38 -17.69 -6.24
C ALA A 84 -16.87 -17.12 -7.59
N TRP A 85 -16.16 -16.12 -8.13
CA TRP A 85 -16.37 -15.63 -9.50
C TRP A 85 -15.69 -16.49 -10.59
N GLY A 86 -15.13 -17.64 -10.23
CA GLY A 86 -14.52 -18.59 -11.16
C GLY A 86 -13.10 -18.23 -11.61
N ALA A 87 -12.47 -17.21 -11.03
CA ALA A 87 -11.09 -16.85 -11.33
C ALA A 87 -10.08 -17.79 -10.65
N LYS A 88 -8.82 -17.71 -11.06
CA LYS A 88 -7.67 -18.44 -10.49
C LYS A 88 -6.71 -17.44 -9.83
N PRO A 89 -7.00 -17.00 -8.59
CA PRO A 89 -6.19 -15.99 -7.92
C PRO A 89 -4.82 -16.53 -7.51
N PHE A 90 -3.84 -15.63 -7.44
CA PHE A 90 -2.58 -15.81 -6.73
C PHE A 90 -2.16 -14.50 -6.08
N VAL A 91 -1.38 -14.58 -5.00
CA VAL A 91 -0.79 -13.39 -4.35
C VAL A 91 0.67 -13.29 -4.77
N PHE A 92 1.16 -12.08 -4.98
CA PHE A 92 2.59 -11.84 -5.22
C PHE A 92 3.11 -10.68 -4.37
N PRO A 93 4.34 -10.77 -3.84
CA PRO A 93 4.93 -9.66 -3.11
C PRO A 93 5.21 -8.47 -4.03
N ALA A 94 4.70 -7.31 -3.69
CA ALA A 94 4.90 -6.05 -4.41
C ALA A 94 5.52 -5.04 -3.43
N MET A 95 6.79 -5.29 -3.08
CA MET A 95 7.45 -4.65 -1.94
C MET A 95 8.69 -3.83 -2.30
N GLY A 96 8.97 -3.66 -3.59
CA GLY A 96 10.15 -2.94 -4.06
C GLY A 96 11.44 -3.55 -3.54
N SER A 97 12.24 -2.75 -2.82
CA SER A 97 13.54 -3.13 -2.27
C SER A 97 13.50 -3.83 -0.90
N HIS A 98 12.32 -4.08 -0.33
CA HIS A 98 12.19 -4.67 1.01
C HIS A 98 12.62 -6.15 1.05
N ALA A 99 12.84 -6.63 2.29
CA ALA A 99 13.17 -8.02 2.62
C ALA A 99 14.38 -8.56 1.82
N GLY A 100 15.41 -7.72 1.70
CA GLY A 100 16.65 -8.06 0.99
C GLY A 100 16.52 -8.09 -0.54
N ALA A 101 15.37 -7.68 -1.11
CA ALA A 101 15.13 -7.68 -2.55
C ALA A 101 15.38 -9.05 -3.22
N THR A 102 15.04 -10.14 -2.52
CA THR A 102 15.08 -11.51 -3.04
C THR A 102 13.68 -12.11 -3.08
N ALA A 103 13.46 -13.07 -3.96
CA ALA A 103 12.17 -13.73 -4.07
C ALA A 103 11.80 -14.46 -2.76
N GLU A 104 12.76 -15.17 -2.18
CA GLU A 104 12.62 -15.95 -0.96
C GLU A 104 12.40 -15.03 0.25
N GLY A 105 13.21 -13.98 0.38
CA GLY A 105 13.09 -13.01 1.46
C GLY A 105 11.74 -12.30 1.45
N GLN A 106 11.26 -11.90 0.27
CA GLN A 106 9.94 -11.29 0.13
C GLN A 106 8.80 -12.27 0.46
N LYS A 107 8.87 -13.51 -0.01
CA LYS A 107 7.86 -14.53 0.33
C LYS A 107 7.84 -14.82 1.83
N ALA A 108 9.01 -14.98 2.45
CA ALA A 108 9.13 -15.21 3.89
C ALA A 108 8.60 -14.03 4.73
N HIS A 109 8.84 -12.79 4.28
CA HIS A 109 8.32 -11.60 4.94
C HIS A 109 6.79 -11.55 4.93
N LEU A 110 6.14 -11.90 3.81
CA LEU A 110 4.68 -11.99 3.75
C LEU A 110 4.11 -13.07 4.67
N ALA A 111 4.81 -14.21 4.80
CA ALA A 111 4.38 -15.30 5.67
C ALA A 111 4.31 -14.87 7.15
N GLN A 112 5.12 -13.90 7.59
CA GLN A 112 5.05 -13.32 8.94
C GLN A 112 3.73 -12.58 9.21
N PHE A 113 3.06 -12.09 8.18
CA PHE A 113 1.72 -11.50 8.27
C PHE A 113 0.58 -12.52 8.08
N GLY A 114 0.90 -13.82 7.97
CA GLY A 114 -0.06 -14.87 7.67
C GLY A 114 -0.48 -14.93 6.19
N ILE A 115 0.24 -14.24 5.30
CA ILE A 115 0.01 -14.28 3.85
C ILE A 115 0.86 -15.43 3.28
N ASN A 116 0.33 -16.64 3.38
CA ASN A 116 0.96 -17.87 2.89
C ASN A 116 -0.07 -18.79 2.20
N GLU A 117 0.42 -19.78 1.44
CA GLU A 117 -0.44 -20.69 0.68
C GLU A 117 -1.42 -21.48 1.56
N ASP A 118 -0.97 -21.96 2.72
CA ASP A 118 -1.77 -22.80 3.61
C ASP A 118 -3.02 -22.05 4.11
N TYR A 119 -2.86 -20.79 4.51
CA TYR A 119 -3.97 -19.98 5.03
C TYR A 119 -4.89 -19.48 3.91
N LEU A 120 -4.31 -19.00 2.80
CA LEU A 120 -5.08 -18.38 1.72
C LEU A 120 -5.74 -19.42 0.80
N GLY A 121 -5.18 -20.62 0.69
CA GLY A 121 -5.61 -21.66 -0.24
C GLY A 121 -5.39 -21.25 -1.71
N VAL A 122 -4.41 -20.38 -1.96
CA VAL A 122 -4.00 -19.92 -3.31
C VAL A 122 -2.48 -19.78 -3.35
N PRO A 123 -1.84 -19.82 -4.54
CA PRO A 123 -0.39 -19.68 -4.64
C PRO A 123 0.11 -18.31 -4.16
N VAL A 124 1.28 -18.30 -3.50
CA VAL A 124 2.05 -17.08 -3.21
C VAL A 124 3.31 -17.11 -4.06
N LEU A 125 3.27 -16.41 -5.20
CA LEU A 125 4.30 -16.42 -6.23
C LEU A 125 5.24 -15.23 -6.03
N SER A 126 6.53 -15.50 -5.84
CA SER A 126 7.55 -14.46 -5.65
C SER A 126 8.62 -14.58 -6.71
N THR A 127 8.93 -13.47 -7.35
CA THR A 127 10.06 -13.31 -8.27
C THR A 127 10.61 -11.89 -8.15
N MET A 128 11.88 -11.72 -8.51
CA MET A 128 12.48 -10.40 -8.74
C MET A 128 12.51 -10.03 -10.23
N ASP A 129 12.14 -10.96 -11.11
CA ASP A 129 12.03 -10.70 -12.54
C ASP A 129 10.92 -9.71 -12.84
N VAL A 130 11.22 -8.79 -13.75
CA VAL A 130 10.26 -7.79 -14.22
C VAL A 130 10.24 -7.74 -15.74
N VAL A 131 9.10 -7.29 -16.26
CA VAL A 131 8.91 -6.93 -17.66
C VAL A 131 8.86 -5.41 -17.75
N GLU A 132 9.58 -4.82 -18.71
CA GLU A 132 9.41 -3.41 -19.08
C GLU A 132 8.13 -3.30 -19.92
N VAL A 133 7.08 -2.71 -19.35
CA VAL A 133 5.75 -2.66 -19.97
C VAL A 133 5.52 -1.38 -20.77
N ALA A 134 6.28 -0.33 -20.48
CA ALA A 134 6.24 0.93 -21.18
C ALA A 134 7.53 1.71 -20.96
N THR A 135 7.78 2.69 -21.83
CA THR A 135 8.84 3.68 -21.68
C THR A 135 8.24 5.04 -21.97
N LEU A 136 8.36 5.98 -21.02
CA LEU A 136 7.85 7.35 -21.17
C LEU A 136 8.69 8.15 -22.17
N ASP A 137 8.17 9.28 -22.64
CA ASP A 137 8.83 10.15 -23.63
C ASP A 137 10.23 10.63 -23.22
N ASP A 138 10.50 10.76 -21.91
CA ASP A 138 11.81 11.13 -21.36
C ASP A 138 12.72 9.92 -21.07
N GLY A 139 12.39 8.77 -21.66
CA GLY A 139 13.12 7.50 -21.52
C GLY A 139 12.93 6.82 -20.17
N PHE A 140 11.98 7.26 -19.32
CA PHE A 140 11.73 6.61 -18.03
C PHE A 140 11.03 5.26 -18.22
N PRO A 141 11.63 4.13 -17.81
CA PRO A 141 11.04 2.81 -18.00
C PRO A 141 10.02 2.47 -16.90
N VAL A 142 8.97 1.77 -17.28
CA VAL A 142 7.89 1.29 -16.41
C VAL A 142 7.95 -0.22 -16.32
N TYR A 143 8.02 -0.75 -15.09
CA TYR A 143 8.20 -2.18 -14.85
C TYR A 143 6.99 -2.81 -14.18
N CYS A 144 6.75 -4.08 -14.50
CA CYS A 144 5.78 -4.94 -13.82
C CYS A 144 6.44 -6.27 -13.43
N ASP A 145 6.03 -6.85 -12.31
CA ASP A 145 6.38 -8.21 -11.90
C ASP A 145 6.06 -9.18 -13.05
N LYS A 146 6.96 -10.11 -13.32
CA LYS A 146 6.79 -11.04 -14.44
C LYS A 146 5.54 -11.94 -14.31
N ASN A 147 5.26 -12.48 -13.13
CA ASN A 147 4.04 -13.27 -12.89
C ASN A 147 2.78 -12.42 -13.04
N ALA A 148 2.83 -11.17 -12.58
CA ALA A 148 1.73 -10.21 -12.69
C ALA A 148 1.45 -9.82 -14.15
N TYR A 149 2.51 -9.60 -14.95
CA TYR A 149 2.40 -9.28 -16.37
C TYR A 149 1.90 -10.46 -17.21
N GLU A 150 2.33 -11.68 -16.91
CA GLU A 150 1.88 -12.90 -17.57
C GLU A 150 0.49 -13.39 -17.10
N ALA A 151 -0.11 -12.72 -16.13
CA ALA A 151 -1.48 -12.98 -15.68
C ALA A 151 -2.50 -12.31 -16.60
N ASP A 152 -3.75 -12.77 -16.57
CA ASP A 152 -4.83 -12.16 -17.34
C ASP A 152 -5.28 -10.80 -16.76
N GLY A 153 -4.88 -10.51 -15.53
CA GLY A 153 -5.07 -9.22 -14.88
C GLY A 153 -4.57 -9.22 -13.43
N ILE A 154 -4.54 -8.04 -12.82
CA ILE A 154 -4.15 -7.87 -11.43
C ILE A 154 -5.13 -6.99 -10.64
N ILE A 155 -5.07 -7.14 -9.32
CA ILE A 155 -5.71 -6.27 -8.34
C ILE A 155 -4.61 -5.60 -7.52
N LEU A 156 -4.63 -4.27 -7.51
CA LEU A 156 -3.75 -3.48 -6.67
C LEU A 156 -4.39 -3.35 -5.29
N PHE A 157 -3.74 -3.91 -4.28
CA PHE A 157 -4.16 -3.89 -2.89
C PHE A 157 -3.07 -3.21 -2.05
N ASN A 158 -3.40 -2.12 -1.36
CA ASN A 158 -2.47 -1.46 -0.45
C ASN A 158 -3.18 -0.54 0.56
N LYS A 159 -2.47 -0.15 1.63
CA LYS A 159 -2.85 1.04 2.40
C LYS A 159 -2.35 2.33 1.76
N ILE A 160 -3.18 3.36 1.90
CA ILE A 160 -2.90 4.73 1.55
C ILE A 160 -2.46 5.45 2.82
N LYS A 161 -1.33 6.16 2.76
CA LYS A 161 -0.82 6.92 3.90
C LYS A 161 0.07 8.10 3.52
N PRO A 162 0.11 9.14 4.36
CA PRO A 162 1.08 10.21 4.23
C PRO A 162 2.52 9.72 4.20
N HIS A 163 3.29 10.19 3.23
CA HIS A 163 4.71 9.97 3.15
C HIS A 163 5.43 10.97 4.04
N THR A 164 6.54 10.54 4.62
CA THR A 164 7.34 11.37 5.54
C THR A 164 8.17 12.41 4.80
N HIS A 165 8.72 12.06 3.63
CA HIS A 165 9.71 12.88 2.92
C HIS A 165 9.16 13.83 1.85
N PHE A 166 7.96 13.59 1.34
CA PHE A 166 7.40 14.39 0.24
C PHE A 166 5.90 14.57 0.42
N LYS A 167 5.34 15.65 -0.14
CA LYS A 167 3.93 16.01 0.00
C LYS A 167 3.30 16.28 -1.36
N TYR A 168 2.38 15.42 -1.77
CA TYR A 168 1.66 15.54 -3.04
C TYR A 168 0.22 15.05 -2.88
N LYS A 169 -0.55 15.17 -3.98
CA LYS A 169 -1.88 14.59 -4.11
C LYS A 169 -1.85 13.06 -3.91
N HIS A 170 -0.83 12.42 -4.50
CA HIS A 170 -0.57 10.99 -4.39
C HIS A 170 0.73 10.74 -3.64
N GLU A 171 0.72 9.84 -2.65
CA GLU A 171 1.89 9.56 -1.82
C GLU A 171 2.16 8.07 -1.66
N SER A 172 2.05 7.50 -0.45
CA SER A 172 2.06 6.04 -0.30
C SER A 172 0.65 5.54 -0.55
N GLY A 173 0.49 4.55 -1.42
CA GLY A 173 -0.84 4.10 -1.83
C GLY A 173 -0.75 3.19 -3.04
N LEU A 174 -1.76 3.27 -3.90
CA LEU A 174 -1.91 2.40 -5.05
C LEU A 174 -0.96 2.79 -6.19
N LEU A 175 -0.75 4.08 -6.44
CA LEU A 175 0.22 4.53 -7.45
C LEU A 175 1.65 4.11 -7.09
N LYS A 176 2.01 4.20 -5.80
CA LYS A 176 3.31 3.71 -5.32
C LYS A 176 3.42 2.19 -5.41
N MET A 177 2.30 1.48 -5.25
CA MET A 177 2.24 0.04 -5.47
C MET A 177 2.58 -0.31 -6.92
N ILE A 178 2.07 0.44 -7.90
CA ILE A 178 2.48 0.30 -9.31
C ILE A 178 3.98 0.59 -9.47
N CYS A 179 4.40 1.80 -9.09
CA CYS A 179 5.72 2.33 -9.45
C CYS A 179 6.88 1.58 -8.78
N ILE A 180 6.69 1.16 -7.53
CA ILE A 180 7.75 0.58 -6.69
C ILE A 180 7.42 -0.87 -6.34
N GLY A 181 6.17 -1.17 -5.99
CA GLY A 181 5.77 -2.51 -5.59
C GLY A 181 5.87 -3.51 -6.74
N CYS A 182 5.05 -3.32 -7.77
CA CYS A 182 5.03 -4.13 -8.99
C CYS A 182 6.35 -4.01 -9.76
N GLY A 183 7.00 -2.85 -9.74
CA GLY A 183 8.31 -2.66 -10.35
C GLY A 183 9.46 -3.44 -9.68
N LYS A 184 9.23 -4.12 -8.55
CA LYS A 184 10.25 -4.86 -7.78
C LYS A 184 11.46 -3.99 -7.45
N HIS A 185 12.59 -4.63 -7.17
CA HIS A 185 13.83 -3.91 -6.89
C HIS A 185 14.26 -3.02 -8.06
N LYS A 186 14.14 -3.50 -9.32
CA LYS A 186 14.57 -2.74 -10.50
C LYS A 186 13.79 -1.42 -10.64
N GLY A 187 12.46 -1.48 -10.64
CA GLY A 187 11.60 -0.31 -10.71
C GLY A 187 11.72 0.58 -9.49
N ALA A 188 11.85 0.01 -8.29
CA ALA A 188 12.14 0.80 -7.10
C ALA A 188 13.43 1.61 -7.25
N SER A 189 14.53 0.98 -7.67
CA SER A 189 15.83 1.64 -7.85
C SER A 189 15.78 2.71 -8.95
N THR A 190 15.14 2.42 -10.09
CA THR A 190 14.91 3.42 -11.16
C THR A 190 14.14 4.63 -10.64
N PHE A 191 13.06 4.39 -9.90
CA PHE A 191 12.18 5.46 -9.44
C PHE A 191 12.84 6.34 -8.38
N HIS A 192 13.54 5.74 -7.40
CA HIS A 192 14.27 6.50 -6.38
C HIS A 192 15.50 7.22 -6.95
N GLY A 193 16.12 6.68 -8.00
CA GLY A 193 17.27 7.31 -8.67
C GLY A 193 16.98 8.68 -9.31
N ARG A 194 15.70 9.05 -9.47
CA ARG A 194 15.27 10.34 -10.03
C ARG A 194 15.05 11.44 -8.97
N GLY A 195 15.25 11.12 -7.69
CA GLY A 195 15.10 12.07 -6.58
C GLY A 195 13.65 12.31 -6.14
N TYR A 196 13.48 12.96 -4.98
CA TYR A 196 12.18 13.14 -4.32
C TYR A 196 11.35 14.32 -4.85
N ASP A 197 11.98 15.32 -5.48
CA ASP A 197 11.28 16.51 -5.98
C ASP A 197 10.32 16.21 -7.14
N ALA A 198 10.59 15.14 -7.89
CA ALA A 198 9.76 14.69 -9.00
C ALA A 198 8.85 13.50 -8.62
N PHE A 199 8.85 13.04 -7.37
CA PHE A 199 8.21 11.78 -6.98
C PHE A 199 6.71 11.77 -7.28
N GLY A 200 5.98 12.83 -6.88
CA GLY A 200 4.54 12.96 -7.11
C GLY A 200 4.17 12.94 -8.59
N PRO A 201 4.69 13.87 -9.42
CA PRO A 201 4.48 13.85 -10.86
C PRO A 201 4.85 12.51 -11.50
N ASN A 202 5.94 11.87 -11.06
CA ASN A 202 6.37 10.55 -11.55
C ASN A 202 5.36 9.45 -11.21
N LEU A 203 4.78 9.47 -10.01
CA LEU A 203 3.78 8.48 -9.60
C LEU A 203 2.61 8.49 -10.57
N GLU A 204 2.13 9.69 -10.94
CA GLU A 204 1.01 9.84 -11.86
C GLU A 204 1.34 9.36 -13.27
N ARG A 205 2.42 9.88 -13.88
CA ARG A 205 2.75 9.54 -15.28
C ARG A 205 3.11 8.07 -15.47
N VAL A 206 3.86 7.49 -14.54
CA VAL A 206 4.22 6.06 -14.57
C VAL A 206 2.97 5.20 -14.40
N SER A 207 2.08 5.55 -13.48
CA SER A 207 0.83 4.80 -13.28
C SER A 207 -0.10 4.92 -14.49
N LYS A 208 -0.16 6.08 -15.16
CA LYS A 208 -0.95 6.24 -16.40
C LYS A 208 -0.44 5.31 -17.50
N ALA A 209 0.87 5.29 -17.75
CA ALA A 209 1.45 4.39 -18.73
C ALA A 209 1.24 2.92 -18.34
N PHE A 210 1.45 2.55 -17.08
CA PHE A 210 1.24 1.18 -16.60
C PHE A 210 -0.18 0.67 -16.89
N LEU A 211 -1.21 1.48 -16.61
CA LEU A 211 -2.62 1.11 -16.81
C LEU A 211 -3.01 0.95 -18.29
N GLN A 212 -2.20 1.44 -19.24
CA GLN A 212 -2.40 1.22 -20.67
C GLN A 212 -1.88 -0.14 -21.14
N HIS A 213 -0.96 -0.75 -20.39
CA HIS A 213 -0.25 -1.97 -20.79
C HIS A 213 -0.50 -3.17 -19.87
N VAL A 214 -0.97 -2.93 -18.65
CA VAL A 214 -1.28 -3.98 -17.67
C VAL A 214 -2.75 -3.90 -17.29
N ASN A 215 -3.44 -5.03 -17.42
CA ASN A 215 -4.85 -5.12 -17.06
C ASN A 215 -5.03 -5.07 -15.53
N VAL A 216 -5.28 -3.89 -14.99
CA VAL A 216 -5.75 -3.72 -13.61
C VAL A 216 -7.27 -3.86 -13.61
N VAL A 217 -7.77 -4.94 -13.03
CA VAL A 217 -9.20 -5.28 -13.04
C VAL A 217 -9.98 -4.31 -12.15
N PHE A 218 -9.49 -4.13 -10.92
CA PHE A 218 -9.92 -3.13 -9.95
C PHE A 218 -8.81 -3.00 -8.89
N SER A 219 -8.98 -2.09 -7.93
CA SER A 219 -8.04 -1.90 -6.82
C SER A 219 -8.75 -1.94 -5.47
N VAL A 220 -8.00 -2.14 -4.39
CA VAL A 220 -8.49 -2.06 -3.02
C VAL A 220 -7.55 -1.16 -2.23
N GLY A 221 -8.08 -0.02 -1.80
CA GLY A 221 -7.38 0.97 -0.98
C GLY A 221 -7.89 0.95 0.45
N MET A 222 -7.00 1.15 1.42
CA MET A 222 -7.39 1.27 2.84
C MET A 222 -6.69 2.44 3.51
N VAL A 223 -7.34 3.02 4.50
CA VAL A 223 -6.80 4.07 5.36
C VAL A 223 -6.86 3.56 6.80
N GLN A 224 -5.75 3.72 7.52
CA GLN A 224 -5.72 3.43 8.95
C GLN A 224 -6.13 4.66 9.76
N SER A 225 -6.82 4.42 10.86
CA SER A 225 -7.09 5.42 11.88
C SER A 225 -5.88 5.58 12.82
N PRO A 226 -5.94 6.54 13.76
CA PRO A 226 -4.90 6.72 14.79
C PRO A 226 -4.84 5.58 15.81
N SER A 227 -5.85 4.70 15.89
CA SER A 227 -5.84 3.50 16.72
C SER A 227 -5.05 2.34 16.08
N ASP A 228 -4.45 2.58 14.90
CA ASP A 228 -3.81 1.59 14.03
C ASP A 228 -4.77 0.55 13.41
N ASP A 229 -6.09 0.74 13.53
CA ASP A 229 -7.10 -0.08 12.84
C ASP A 229 -7.57 0.57 11.51
N ILE A 230 -8.53 -0.04 10.81
CA ILE A 230 -9.03 0.39 9.49
C ILE A 230 -10.14 1.43 9.66
N ALA A 231 -9.84 2.68 9.32
CA ALA A 231 -10.82 3.77 9.25
C ALA A 231 -11.72 3.65 8.01
N ALA A 232 -11.12 3.27 6.88
CA ALA A 232 -11.82 3.14 5.60
C ALA A 232 -11.20 2.06 4.72
N LEU A 233 -12.05 1.42 3.92
CA LEU A 233 -11.70 0.43 2.91
C LEU A 233 -12.55 0.71 1.67
N GLU A 234 -11.92 0.74 0.50
CA GLU A 234 -12.59 0.96 -0.78
C GLU A 234 -12.15 -0.05 -1.83
N VAL A 235 -13.12 -0.72 -2.46
CA VAL A 235 -12.97 -1.41 -3.75
C VAL A 235 -13.18 -0.38 -4.85
N ILE A 236 -12.14 -0.15 -5.66
CA ILE A 236 -12.02 0.98 -6.57
C ILE A 236 -12.02 0.47 -8.01
N PRO A 237 -13.06 0.78 -8.81
CA PRO A 237 -13.04 0.58 -10.25
C PRO A 237 -11.88 1.31 -10.92
N THR A 238 -11.32 0.72 -11.98
CA THR A 238 -10.09 1.23 -12.62
C THR A 238 -10.22 2.63 -13.21
N ASP A 239 -11.40 3.01 -13.70
CA ASP A 239 -11.68 4.38 -14.20
C ASP A 239 -11.67 5.44 -13.08
N LYS A 240 -11.82 5.01 -11.83
CA LYS A 240 -11.79 5.85 -10.62
C LYS A 240 -10.45 5.81 -9.87
N PHE A 241 -9.47 5.06 -10.36
CA PHE A 241 -8.20 4.78 -9.68
C PHE A 241 -7.50 6.03 -9.11
N PHE A 242 -7.21 7.03 -9.95
CA PHE A 242 -6.54 8.26 -9.52
C PHE A 242 -7.41 9.14 -8.63
N GLU A 243 -8.72 9.16 -8.87
CA GLU A 243 -9.64 9.96 -8.06
C GLU A 243 -9.68 9.42 -6.62
N ARG A 244 -9.86 8.11 -6.47
CA ARG A 244 -10.03 7.47 -5.17
C ARG A 244 -8.74 7.36 -4.37
N ASP A 245 -7.59 7.06 -5.01
CA ASP A 245 -6.31 7.07 -4.31
C ASP A 245 -6.03 8.45 -3.67
N ALA A 246 -6.31 9.54 -4.39
CA ALA A 246 -6.16 10.90 -3.85
C ALA A 246 -7.17 11.25 -2.75
N ALA A 247 -8.42 10.78 -2.88
CA ALA A 247 -9.45 10.97 -1.86
C ALA A 247 -9.08 10.24 -0.55
N LEU A 248 -8.66 8.98 -0.66
CA LEU A 248 -8.16 8.20 0.48
C LEU A 248 -6.90 8.83 1.08
N GLN A 249 -6.01 9.41 0.27
CA GLN A 249 -4.83 10.12 0.76
C GLN A 249 -5.21 11.36 1.56
N THR A 250 -6.26 12.06 1.15
CA THR A 250 -6.80 13.21 1.89
C THR A 250 -7.38 12.76 3.24
N MET A 251 -8.14 11.67 3.26
CA MET A 251 -8.64 11.07 4.49
C MET A 251 -7.49 10.64 5.41
N ALA A 252 -6.47 9.95 4.89
CA ALA A 252 -5.32 9.52 5.67
C ALA A 252 -4.53 10.70 6.27
N LYS A 253 -4.49 11.86 5.61
CA LYS A 253 -3.92 13.11 6.17
C LYS A 253 -4.80 13.72 7.27
N ALA A 254 -6.11 13.49 7.23
CA ALA A 254 -7.04 13.93 8.27
C ALA A 254 -6.82 13.15 9.57
N GLU A 255 -6.49 11.87 9.46
CA GLU A 255 -6.20 11.00 10.62
C GLU A 255 -4.84 11.29 11.28
N MET A 256 -3.88 11.90 10.57
CA MET A 256 -2.56 12.14 11.15
C MET A 256 -2.59 13.08 12.37
N PRO A 257 -1.81 12.80 13.43
CA PRO A 257 -1.56 13.75 14.49
C PRO A 257 -1.00 15.07 13.99
N ARG A 258 -1.47 16.14 14.64
CA ARG A 258 -1.08 17.53 14.35
C ARG A 258 -0.73 18.22 15.65
N LEU A 259 0.36 18.96 15.65
CA LEU A 259 0.53 19.99 16.66
C LEU A 259 -0.39 21.13 16.24
N ASN A 260 -1.30 21.57 17.13
CA ASN A 260 -2.04 22.79 16.87
C ASN A 260 -1.02 23.92 16.82
N ASP A 261 -0.93 24.61 15.69
CA ASP A 261 -0.12 25.82 15.61
C ASP A 261 -0.64 26.80 16.67
N CYS A 262 0.29 27.33 17.46
CA CYS A 262 0.02 28.49 18.31
C CYS A 262 -0.55 29.58 17.39
N PRO A 263 -1.70 30.22 17.70
CA PRO A 263 -2.21 31.29 16.85
C PRO A 263 -1.11 32.33 16.72
N THR A 264 -0.55 32.46 15.52
CA THR A 264 0.34 33.57 15.20
C THR A 264 -0.48 34.81 15.44
N SER A 265 -0.06 35.63 16.41
CA SER A 265 -0.62 36.93 16.69
C SER A 265 -0.88 37.63 15.36
N THR A 266 -2.15 37.86 15.06
CA THR A 266 -2.56 38.78 13.99
C THR A 266 -1.84 40.09 14.25
N SER A 267 -0.82 40.39 13.44
CA SER A 267 -0.21 41.72 13.41
C SER A 267 -1.25 42.66 12.82
N SER A 268 -2.03 43.28 13.69
CA SER A 268 -2.73 44.52 13.38
C SER A 268 -1.68 45.62 13.16
N SER A 269 -1.55 46.05 11.92
CA SER A 269 -1.03 47.37 11.53
C SER A 269 -1.60 47.73 10.17
#